data_AF-A0A2B0M1L3-F1
#
_entry.id   AF-A0A2B0M1L3-F1
#
_cell.length_a   1.000
_cell.length_b   1.000
_cell.length_c   1.000
_cell.angle_alpha   90.00
_cell.angle_beta   90.00
_cell.angle_gamma   90.00
#
_symmetry.space_group_name_H-M   'P 1'
#
loop_
_entity.id
_entity.type
_entity.pdbx_description
1 polymer ?
#
loop_
_entity_poly.entity_id
_entity_poly.type
_entity_poly.pdbx_seq_one_letter_code
_entity_poly.pdbx_strand_id
1 'polypeptide(L)'
;MRQEIIASAIHALQELFYNKEHKNQFLAMKTLEMYMSLNLFQDVTLVAQEIEKQYAFGLLEPMKLYDMVAAEQIEQQLRGSIY
;
A
#
# COMPACT_ATOMS: atom_id res chain seq x y z
N MET A 1 -3.25 -16.51 4.36
CA MET A 1 -1.81 -16.24 4.58
C MET A 1 -1.29 -15.05 3.79
N ARG A 2 -0.94 -15.14 2.48
CA ARG A 2 -0.32 -13.99 1.77
C ARG A 2 -1.22 -12.75 1.69
N GLN A 3 -2.52 -12.95 1.44
CA GLN A 3 -3.51 -11.86 1.45
C GLN A 3 -3.65 -11.18 2.82
N GLU A 4 -3.74 -11.94 3.91
CA GLU A 4 -3.85 -11.38 5.27
C GLU A 4 -2.62 -10.55 5.67
N ILE A 5 -1.43 -10.98 5.22
CA ILE A 5 -0.18 -10.23 5.42
C ILE A 5 -0.24 -8.89 4.66
N ILE A 6 -0.64 -8.91 3.38
CA ILE A 6 -0.78 -7.68 2.57
C ILE A 6 -1.86 -6.77 3.16
N ALA A 7 -2.99 -7.33 3.56
CA ALA A 7 -4.08 -6.59 4.18
C ALA A 7 -3.60 -5.89 5.47
N SER A 8 -2.88 -6.63 6.33
CA SER A 8 -2.32 -6.10 7.58
C SER A 8 -1.25 -5.03 7.32
N ALA A 9 -0.42 -5.20 6.29
CA ALA A 9 0.60 -4.23 5.91
C ALA A 9 -0.01 -2.92 5.39
N ILE A 10 -1.05 -3.01 4.56
CA ILE A 10 -1.83 -1.85 4.08
C ILE A 10 -2.46 -1.13 5.27
N HIS A 11 -3.11 -1.88 6.17
CA HIS A 11 -3.71 -1.31 7.37
C HIS A 11 -2.67 -0.57 8.23
N ALA A 12 -1.52 -1.20 8.50
CA ALA A 12 -0.45 -0.61 9.28
C ALA A 12 0.09 0.69 8.65
N LEU A 13 0.28 0.71 7.32
CA LEU A 13 0.69 1.93 6.62
C LEU A 13 -0.40 3.01 6.68
N GLN A 14 -1.67 2.64 6.54
CA GLN A 14 -2.79 3.58 6.63
C GLN A 14 -2.87 4.24 8.01
N GLU A 15 -2.66 3.45 9.07
CA GLU A 15 -2.56 3.96 10.44
C GLU A 15 -1.38 4.93 10.60
N LEU A 16 -0.19 4.55 10.11
CA LEU A 16 1.02 5.36 10.26
C LEU A 16 1.01 6.66 9.42
N PHE A 17 0.40 6.64 8.23
CA PHE A 17 0.34 7.83 7.37
C PHE A 17 -0.85 8.75 7.67
N TYR A 18 -2.01 8.20 8.03
CA TYR A 18 -3.28 8.93 7.98
C TYR A 18 -4.09 8.91 9.28
N ASN A 19 -3.91 7.95 10.19
CA ASN A 19 -4.64 7.95 11.45
C ASN A 19 -4.12 9.05 12.39
N LYS A 20 -4.99 9.95 12.84
CA LYS A 20 -4.59 11.12 13.64
C LYS A 20 -3.85 10.79 14.94
N GLU A 21 -4.15 9.64 15.56
CA GLU A 21 -3.55 9.22 16.83
C GLU A 21 -2.23 8.49 16.62
N HIS A 22 -2.10 7.75 15.52
CA HIS A 22 -0.93 6.92 15.22
C HIS A 22 0.01 7.51 14.15
N LYS A 23 -0.35 8.67 13.58
CA LYS A 23 0.38 9.28 12.48
C LYS A 23 1.82 9.58 12.87
N ASN A 24 2.74 8.94 12.16
CA ASN A 24 4.17 9.16 12.30
C ASN A 24 4.83 9.00 10.94
N GLN A 25 5.10 10.12 10.27
CA GLN A 25 5.63 10.14 8.90
C GLN A 25 6.97 9.40 8.78
N PHE A 26 7.87 9.55 9.75
CA PHE A 26 9.17 8.90 9.71
C PHE A 26 9.02 7.37 9.81
N LEU A 27 8.22 6.91 10.78
CA LEU A 27 7.97 5.48 10.96
C LEU A 27 7.21 4.90 9.76
N ALA A 28 6.26 5.64 9.19
CA ALA A 28 5.51 5.25 7.99
C ALA A 28 6.44 4.99 6.80
N MET A 29 7.34 5.94 6.50
CA MET A 29 8.32 5.80 5.41
C MET A 29 9.28 4.64 5.65
N LYS A 30 9.80 4.48 6.88
CA LYS A 30 10.68 3.36 7.23
C LYS A 30 9.98 2.00 7.13
N THR A 31 8.70 1.95 7.48
CA THR A 31 7.88 0.75 7.38
C THR A 31 7.63 0.40 5.91
N LEU A 32 7.33 1.40 5.08
CA LEU A 32 7.16 1.23 3.65
C LEU A 32 8.45 0.72 2.97
N GLU A 33 9.62 1.29 3.30
CA GLU A 33 10.93 0.79 2.84
C GLU A 33 11.12 -0.69 3.15
N MET A 34 10.81 -1.06 4.40
CA MET A 34 10.96 -2.44 4.85
C MET A 34 10.04 -3.37 4.07
N TYR A 35 8.77 -3.01 3.88
CA TYR A 35 7.82 -3.81 3.11
C TYR A 35 8.24 -3.96 1.64
N MET A 36 8.77 -2.92 1.02
CA MET A 36 9.33 -2.99 -0.33
C MET A 36 10.56 -3.93 -0.39
N SER A 37 11.47 -3.82 0.58
CA SER A 37 12.67 -4.68 0.65
C SER A 37 12.35 -6.16 0.83
N LEU A 38 11.20 -6.47 1.43
CA LEU A 38 10.69 -7.84 1.62
C LEU A 38 9.87 -8.34 0.41
N ASN A 39 9.79 -7.56 -0.67
CA ASN A 39 8.94 -7.83 -1.84
C ASN A 39 7.46 -8.06 -1.47
N LEU A 40 6.97 -7.37 -0.42
CA LEU A 40 5.63 -7.59 0.11
C LEU A 40 4.54 -7.17 -0.88
N PHE A 41 4.82 -6.17 -1.71
CA PHE A 41 3.90 -5.59 -2.69
C PHE A 41 4.18 -6.02 -4.13
N GLN A 42 4.86 -7.16 -4.31
CA GLN A 42 5.17 -7.69 -5.64
C GLN A 42 3.92 -8.18 -6.40
N ASP A 43 2.89 -8.65 -5.69
CA ASP A 43 1.62 -9.06 -6.27
C ASP A 43 0.69 -7.85 -6.42
N VAL A 44 0.89 -7.11 -7.52
CA VAL A 44 0.18 -5.86 -7.84
C VAL A 44 -1.35 -6.04 -7.79
N THR A 45 -1.87 -7.16 -8.29
CA THR A 45 -3.31 -7.43 -8.32
C THR A 45 -3.86 -7.57 -6.90
N LEU A 46 -3.17 -8.34 -6.05
CA LEU A 46 -3.60 -8.53 -4.67
C LEU A 46 -3.46 -7.24 -3.84
N VAL A 47 -2.41 -6.46 -4.07
CA VAL A 47 -2.24 -5.14 -3.44
C VAL A 47 -3.37 -4.19 -3.85
N ALA A 48 -3.70 -4.12 -5.14
CA ALA A 48 -4.80 -3.30 -5.63
C ALA A 48 -6.13 -3.69 -4.98
N GLN A 49 -6.46 -4.98 -4.93
CA GLN A 49 -7.68 -5.47 -4.28
C GLN A 49 -7.75 -5.10 -2.80
N GLU A 50 -6.65 -5.20 -2.06
CA GLU A 50 -6.64 -4.87 -0.64
C GLU A 50 -6.64 -3.35 -0.38
N ILE A 51 -6.03 -2.55 -1.26
CA ILE A 51 -6.16 -1.08 -1.23
C ILE A 51 -7.61 -0.67 -1.43
N GLU A 52 -8.30 -1.26 -2.40
CA GLU A 52 -9.71 -0.99 -2.68
C GLU A 52 -10.60 -1.40 -1.51
N LYS A 53 -10.46 -2.63 -1.01
CA LYS A 53 -11.26 -3.14 0.13
C LYS A 53 -11.12 -2.29 1.39
N GLN A 54 -9.93 -1.74 1.64
CA GLN A 54 -9.64 -0.92 2.83
C GLN A 54 -9.79 0.59 2.59
N TYR A 55 -10.20 1.00 1.38
CA TYR A 55 -10.26 2.41 0.97
C TYR A 55 -8.93 3.15 1.18
N ALA A 56 -7.81 2.46 0.99
CA ALA A 56 -6.47 2.94 1.31
C ALA A 56 -5.79 3.67 0.13
N PHE A 57 -6.57 4.29 -0.76
CA PHE A 57 -6.08 4.92 -2.00
C PHE A 57 -5.00 5.98 -1.78
N GLY A 58 -4.99 6.63 -0.62
CA GLY A 58 -3.95 7.60 -0.26
C GLY A 58 -2.55 7.01 -0.29
N LEU A 59 -2.39 5.71 -0.01
CA LEU A 59 -1.10 5.02 0.01
C LEU A 59 -0.40 4.95 -1.35
N LEU A 60 -1.11 5.20 -2.45
CA LEU A 60 -0.51 5.22 -3.78
C LEU A 60 0.56 6.31 -3.92
N GLU A 61 0.34 7.48 -3.33
CA GLU A 61 1.31 8.59 -3.36
C GLU A 61 2.64 8.24 -2.68
N PRO A 62 2.68 7.76 -1.41
CA PRO A 62 3.93 7.33 -0.80
C PRO A 62 4.53 6.10 -1.49
N MET A 63 3.74 5.20 -2.08
CA MET A 63 4.27 4.09 -2.88
C MET A 63 5.02 4.59 -4.13
N LYS A 64 4.49 5.60 -4.84
CA LYS A 64 5.18 6.22 -6.01
C LYS A 64 6.53 6.81 -5.65
N LEU A 65 6.70 7.32 -4.44
CA LEU A 65 7.98 7.86 -3.97
C LEU A 65 9.07 6.78 -3.86
N TYR A 66 8.68 5.52 -3.64
CA TYR A 66 9.61 4.39 -3.56
C TYR A 66 9.77 3.66 -4.88
N ASP A 67 8.66 3.31 -5.52
CA ASP A 67 8.64 2.60 -6.78
C ASP A 67 7.45 3.11 -7.61
N MET A 68 7.77 4.09 -8.46
CA MET A 68 6.80 4.69 -9.36
C MET A 68 6.16 3.65 -10.30
N VAL A 69 6.94 2.69 -10.79
CA VAL A 69 6.46 1.70 -11.77
C VAL A 69 5.47 0.74 -11.10
N ALA A 70 5.81 0.21 -9.92
CA ALA A 70 4.92 -0.66 -9.18
C ALA A 70 3.62 0.07 -8.79
N ALA A 71 3.72 1.31 -8.32
CA ALA A 71 2.55 2.11 -7.93
C ALA A 71 1.64 2.44 -9.13
N GLU A 72 2.21 2.74 -10.30
CA GLU A 72 1.44 2.94 -11.52
C GLU A 72 0.73 1.67 -11.98
N GLN A 73 1.37 0.50 -11.85
CA GLN A 73 0.72 -0.78 -12.15
C GLN A 73 -0.47 -1.05 -11.22
N ILE A 74 -0.34 -0.75 -9.92
CA ILE A 74 -1.44 -0.84 -8.95
C ILE A 74 -2.57 0.12 -9.34
N GLU A 75 -2.25 1.37 -9.69
CA GLU A 75 -3.25 2.33 -10.16
C GLU A 75 -3.96 1.89 -11.44
N GLN A 76 -3.23 1.30 -12.39
CA GLN A 76 -3.83 0.77 -13.60
C GLN A 76 -4.80 -0.38 -13.30
N GLN A 77 -4.46 -1.27 -12.36
CA GLN A 77 -5.38 -2.31 -11.89
C GLN A 77 -6.63 -1.71 -11.26
N LEU A 78 -6.49 -0.72 -10.37
CA LEU A 78 -7.61 -0.05 -9.72
C LEU A 78 -8.53 0.68 -10.71
N ARG A 79 -7.97 1.30 -11.76
CA ARG A 79 -8.75 1.99 -12.80
C ARG A 79 -9.44 1.03 -13.77
N GLY A 80 -8.87 -0.15 -13.98
CA GLY A 80 -9.42 -1.19 -14.87
C GLY A 80 -10.40 -2.15 -14.19
N SER A 81 -10.44 -2.20 -12.85
CA SER A 81 -11.28 -3.11 -12.07
C SER A 81 -12.71 -2.60 -11.82
N ILE A 82 -13.19 -1.65 -12.63
CA ILE A 82 -14.59 -1.21 -12.62
C ILE A 82 -15.44 -2.32 -13.29
N TYR A 83 -15.94 -3.25 -12.48
CA TYR A 83 -17.04 -4.16 -12.84
C TYR A 83 -18.38 -3.59 -12.39
#